data_AF-A0A1B2E873-F1
#
_entry.id   AF-A0A1B2E873-F1
#
_cell.length_a   1.000
_cell.length_b   1.000
_cell.length_c   1.000
_cell.angle_alpha   90.00
_cell.angle_beta   90.00
_cell.angle_gamma   90.00
#
_symmetry.space_group_name_H-M   'P 1'
#
loop_
_entity.id
_entity.type
_entity.pdbx_description
1 polymer ?
#
loop_
_entity_poly.entity_id
_entity_poly.type
_entity_poly.pdbx_seq_one_letter_code
_entity_poly.pdbx_strand_id
1 'polypeptide(L)'
;MNYRNEYIGRTERLPRGFYWGCYTNITASAWKVDIWAISSDEFAQKHKEIQELKAKVNPEQRIAILSLKKSFYNHPLYRKQFFSVDIYTAVLEDKISSEDSFITWLLVNKGITI
;
A
#
# COMPACT_ATOMS: atom_id res chain seq x y z
N MET A 1 -20.15 -7.95 -2.87
CA MET A 1 -19.93 -6.50 -2.77
C MET A 1 -19.62 -6.17 -1.32
N ASN A 2 -18.57 -5.38 -1.04
CA ASN A 2 -18.28 -4.88 0.30
C ASN A 2 -18.48 -3.36 0.31
N TYR A 3 -19.26 -2.80 1.24
CA TYR A 3 -19.48 -1.36 1.35
C TYR A 3 -19.01 -0.86 2.72
N ARG A 4 -18.38 0.32 2.75
CA ARG A 4 -18.04 1.01 4.00
C ARG A 4 -18.37 2.50 3.89
N ASN A 5 -18.89 3.04 4.99
CA ASN A 5 -19.06 4.47 5.20
C ASN A 5 -18.05 4.95 6.25
N GLU A 6 -16.92 5.51 5.81
CA GLU A 6 -15.85 5.97 6.70
C GLU A 6 -16.10 7.37 7.30
N TYR A 7 -17.23 8.01 7.00
CA TYR A 7 -17.71 9.13 7.83
C TYR A 7 -18.18 8.63 9.21
N ILE A 8 -18.69 7.38 9.26
CA ILE A 8 -19.14 6.72 10.49
C ILE A 8 -18.04 5.82 11.06
N GLY A 9 -17.45 4.94 10.24
CA GLY A 9 -16.51 3.91 10.71
C GLY A 9 -15.20 4.47 11.25
N ARG A 10 -14.70 5.55 10.63
CA ARG A 10 -13.48 6.25 11.05
C ARG A 10 -12.25 5.35 11.22
N THR A 11 -12.11 4.35 10.36
CA THR A 11 -10.97 3.43 10.41
C THR A 11 -9.66 4.20 10.26
N GLU A 12 -8.70 3.93 11.13
CA GLU A 12 -7.38 4.53 11.06
C GLU A 12 -6.73 4.26 9.69
N ARG A 13 -6.06 5.26 9.12
CA ARG A 13 -5.34 5.20 7.83
C ARG A 13 -6.22 5.06 6.58
N LEU A 14 -7.55 5.03 6.72
CA LEU A 14 -8.47 5.13 5.58
C LEU A 14 -8.94 6.57 5.35
N PRO A 15 -9.22 6.95 4.09
CA PRO A 15 -9.76 8.27 3.79
C PRO A 15 -11.18 8.46 4.32
N ARG A 16 -11.62 9.72 4.40
CA ARG A 16 -13.00 10.05 4.75
C ARG A 16 -13.87 9.97 3.50
N GLY A 17 -14.73 8.96 3.45
CA GLY A 17 -15.56 8.77 2.28
C GLY A 17 -16.37 7.50 2.28
N PHE A 18 -16.86 7.17 1.10
CA PHE A 18 -17.56 5.92 0.83
C PHE A 18 -16.66 4.99 0.05
N TYR A 19 -16.70 3.71 0.41
CA TYR A 19 -15.90 2.68 -0.22
C TYR A 19 -16.77 1.54 -0.71
N TRP A 20 -16.44 1.03 -1.90
CA TRP A 20 -17.00 -0.18 -2.47
C TRP A 20 -15.89 -1.12 -2.93
N GLY A 21 -15.88 -2.33 -2.38
CA GLY A 21 -15.16 -3.48 -2.90
C GLY A 21 -16.06 -4.28 -3.85
N CYS A 22 -15.90 -4.02 -5.14
CA CYS A 22 -16.65 -4.68 -6.22
C CYS A 22 -15.90 -5.94 -6.65
N TYR A 23 -16.57 -7.10 -6.66
CA TYR A 23 -15.96 -8.36 -7.08
C TYR A 23 -16.48 -8.73 -8.45
N THR A 24 -15.60 -9.14 -9.36
CA THR A 24 -15.94 -9.45 -10.75
C THR A 24 -15.10 -10.60 -11.28
N ASN A 25 -15.68 -11.38 -12.19
CA ASN A 25 -15.06 -12.48 -12.93
C ASN A 25 -15.10 -12.21 -14.45
N ILE A 26 -15.17 -10.94 -14.87
CA ILE A 26 -15.16 -10.54 -16.29
C ILE A 26 -13.85 -10.97 -17.01
N THR A 27 -12.79 -11.24 -16.26
CA THR A 27 -11.52 -11.79 -16.78
C THR A 27 -11.31 -13.24 -16.32
N ALA A 28 -10.30 -13.92 -16.87
CA ALA A 28 -9.93 -15.28 -16.48
C ALA A 28 -9.59 -15.45 -14.97
N SER A 29 -9.38 -14.36 -14.23
CA SER A 29 -9.17 -14.37 -12.79
C SER A 29 -10.28 -13.59 -12.07
N ALA A 30 -10.54 -13.96 -10.80
CA ALA A 30 -11.42 -13.18 -9.94
C ALA A 30 -10.71 -11.87 -9.54
N TRP A 31 -11.32 -10.73 -9.87
CA TRP A 31 -10.84 -9.41 -9.49
C TRP A 31 -11.68 -8.83 -8.37
N LYS A 32 -11.02 -8.07 -7.51
CA LYS A 32 -11.65 -7.11 -6.60
C LYS A 32 -11.22 -5.71 -7.05
N VAL A 33 -12.20 -4.89 -7.41
CA VAL A 33 -12.02 -3.47 -7.76
C VAL A 33 -12.41 -2.64 -6.54
N ASP A 34 -11.44 -1.90 -6.02
CA ASP A 34 -11.63 -0.99 -4.89
C ASP A 34 -11.99 0.40 -5.43
N ILE A 35 -13.19 0.89 -5.09
CA ILE A 35 -13.70 2.20 -5.51
C ILE A 35 -13.91 3.06 -4.27
N TRP A 36 -13.39 4.28 -4.31
CA TRP A 36 -13.57 5.28 -3.27
C TRP A 36 -14.25 6.53 -3.82
N ALA A 37 -15.27 7.02 -3.11
CA ALA A 37 -15.79 8.37 -3.27
C ALA A 37 -15.38 9.20 -2.05
N ILE A 38 -14.53 10.21 -2.29
CA ILE A 38 -13.96 11.11 -1.29
C ILE A 38 -14.21 12.57 -1.72
N SER A 39 -13.94 13.52 -0.83
CA SER A 39 -14.04 14.95 -1.17
C SER A 39 -13.05 15.36 -2.27
N SER A 40 -13.37 16.43 -3.01
CA SER A 40 -12.48 17.02 -4.02
C SER A 40 -11.12 17.41 -3.44
N ASP A 41 -11.13 17.98 -2.24
CA ASP A 41 -9.93 18.50 -1.58
C ASP A 41 -9.02 17.35 -1.13
N GLU A 42 -9.60 16.31 -0.55
CA GLU A 42 -8.86 15.10 -0.19
C GLU A 42 -8.31 14.38 -1.42
N PHE A 43 -9.09 14.33 -2.52
CA PHE A 43 -8.60 13.80 -3.80
C PHE A 43 -7.41 14.60 -4.32
N ALA A 44 -7.50 15.92 -4.35
CA ALA A 44 -6.42 16.79 -4.85
C ALA A 44 -5.13 16.60 -4.04
N GLN A 45 -5.24 16.52 -2.71
CA GLN A 45 -4.11 16.28 -1.83
C GLN A 45 -3.46 14.91 -2.08
N LYS A 46 -4.25 13.82 -2.12
CA LYS A 46 -3.73 12.48 -2.43
C LYS A 46 -3.15 12.38 -3.82
N HIS A 47 -3.76 13.05 -4.80
CA HIS A 47 -3.24 13.08 -6.15
C HIS A 47 -1.85 13.72 -6.19
N LYS A 48 -1.68 14.86 -5.50
CA LYS A 48 -0.38 15.53 -5.36
C LYS A 48 0.67 14.60 -4.72
N GLU A 49 0.35 13.96 -3.60
CA GLU A 49 1.25 12.99 -2.93
C GLU A 49 1.68 11.85 -3.86
N ILE A 50 0.75 11.32 -4.67
CA ILE A 50 1.06 10.29 -5.66
C ILE A 50 2.02 10.81 -6.73
N GLN A 51 1.83 12.04 -7.23
CA GLN A 51 2.72 12.62 -8.23
C GLN A 51 4.12 12.87 -7.66
N GLU A 52 4.21 13.39 -6.43
CA GLU A 52 5.49 13.58 -5.74
C GLU A 52 6.21 12.25 -5.52
N LEU A 53 5.49 11.21 -5.10
CA LEU A 53 6.05 9.87 -4.95
C LEU A 53 6.54 9.32 -6.29
N LYS A 54 5.76 9.46 -7.37
CA LYS A 54 6.17 9.04 -8.71
C LYS A 54 7.45 9.73 -9.17
N ALA A 55 7.60 11.03 -8.89
CA ALA A 55 8.79 11.78 -9.25
C ALA A 55 10.05 11.34 -8.49
N LYS A 56 9.90 10.79 -7.28
CA LYS A 56 11.02 10.31 -6.44
C LYS A 56 11.49 8.89 -6.80
N VAL A 57 10.63 8.08 -7.43
CA VAL A 57 10.91 6.66 -7.68
C VAL A 57 11.64 6.50 -9.01
N ASN A 58 12.91 6.08 -8.96
CA ASN A 58 13.67 5.72 -10.16
C ASN A 58 13.35 4.27 -10.63
N PRO A 59 13.81 3.86 -11.83
CA PRO A 59 13.52 2.52 -12.37
C PRO A 59 13.98 1.36 -11.48
N GLU A 60 15.17 1.44 -10.88
CA GLU A 60 15.73 0.40 -10.01
C GLU A 60 14.92 0.26 -8.71
N GLN A 61 14.56 1.38 -8.09
CA GLN A 61 13.70 1.43 -6.92
C GLN A 61 12.30 0.87 -7.23
N ARG A 62 11.76 1.17 -8.42
CA ARG A 62 10.48 0.60 -8.86
C ARG A 62 10.53 -0.92 -8.92
N ILE A 63 11.62 -1.48 -9.46
CA ILE A 63 11.83 -2.93 -9.53
C ILE A 63 11.90 -3.52 -8.11
N ALA A 64 12.68 -2.91 -7.21
CA ALA A 64 12.78 -3.33 -5.81
C ALA A 64 11.42 -3.30 -5.09
N ILE A 65 10.67 -2.20 -5.21
CA ILE A 65 9.33 -2.05 -4.60
C ILE A 65 8.38 -3.14 -5.10
N LEU A 66 8.37 -3.41 -6.42
CA LEU A 66 7.49 -4.43 -6.99
C LEU A 66 7.91 -5.83 -6.59
N SER A 67 9.22 -6.12 -6.54
CA SER A 67 9.74 -7.41 -6.08
C SER A 67 9.35 -7.67 -4.63
N LEU A 68 9.64 -6.73 -3.73
CA LEU A 68 9.29 -6.85 -2.31
C LEU A 68 7.77 -7.01 -2.13
N LYS A 69 6.95 -6.21 -2.83
CA LYS A 69 5.49 -6.38 -2.79
C LYS A 69 5.06 -7.79 -3.22
N LYS A 70 5.67 -8.34 -4.28
CA LYS A 70 5.37 -9.69 -4.77
C LYS A 70 5.75 -10.77 -3.76
N SER A 71 6.80 -10.58 -2.98
CA SER A 71 7.23 -11.56 -1.97
C SER A 71 6.36 -11.50 -0.72
N PHE A 72 5.95 -10.31 -0.29
CA PHE A 72 5.24 -10.13 0.99
C PHE A 72 3.72 -9.98 0.89
N TYR A 73 3.10 -9.87 -0.30
CA TYR A 73 1.65 -9.58 -0.41
C TYR A 73 0.74 -10.60 0.30
N ASN A 74 1.20 -11.85 0.42
CA ASN A 74 0.52 -12.97 1.08
C ASN A 74 1.08 -13.27 2.49
N HIS A 75 2.08 -12.53 2.95
CA HIS A 75 2.68 -12.80 4.25
C HIS A 75 1.67 -12.57 5.39
N PRO A 76 1.53 -13.47 6.40
CA PRO A 76 0.49 -13.38 7.42
C PRO A 76 0.47 -12.09 8.26
N LEU A 77 1.64 -11.44 8.40
CA LEU A 77 1.81 -10.18 9.12
C LEU A 77 1.66 -8.93 8.24
N TYR A 78 1.63 -9.09 6.91
CA TYR A 78 1.43 -7.98 5.99
C TYR A 78 0.00 -7.44 6.10
N ARG A 79 -0.12 -6.10 6.11
CA ARG A 79 -1.35 -5.34 6.43
C ARG A 79 -1.86 -5.53 7.87
N LYS A 80 -1.05 -6.10 8.76
CA LYS A 80 -1.34 -6.22 10.20
C LYS A 80 -0.27 -5.54 11.06
N GLN A 81 1.00 -5.88 10.82
CA GLN A 81 2.13 -5.32 11.56
C GLN A 81 3.00 -4.42 10.67
N PHE A 82 3.15 -4.76 9.40
CA PHE A 82 3.81 -3.92 8.40
C PHE A 82 2.93 -3.75 7.15
N PHE A 83 3.14 -2.67 6.42
CA PHE A 83 2.27 -2.19 5.35
C PHE A 83 3.08 -1.81 4.11
N SER A 84 2.40 -1.52 3.01
CA SER A 84 3.09 -1.09 1.78
C SER A 84 3.95 0.15 2.00
N VAL A 85 3.55 1.07 2.88
CA VAL A 85 4.33 2.29 3.18
C VAL A 85 5.71 1.95 3.74
N ASP A 86 5.84 0.89 4.54
CA ASP A 86 7.13 0.44 5.07
C ASP A 86 8.06 -0.04 3.94
N ILE A 87 7.52 -0.71 2.90
CA ILE A 87 8.29 -1.08 1.69
C ILE A 87 8.75 0.18 0.96
N TYR A 88 7.90 1.18 0.78
CA TYR A 88 8.29 2.42 0.11
C TYR A 88 9.35 3.18 0.90
N THR A 89 9.19 3.31 2.21
CA THR A 89 10.17 3.95 3.10
C THR A 89 11.52 3.26 3.00
N ALA A 90 11.56 1.93 3.22
CA ALA A 90 12.80 1.15 3.17
C ALA A 90 13.54 1.32 1.82
N VAL A 91 12.83 1.32 0.69
CA VAL A 91 13.46 1.43 -0.63
C VAL A 91 13.89 2.87 -0.96
N LEU A 92 13.05 3.86 -0.64
CA LEU A 92 13.28 5.24 -1.07
C LEU A 92 14.24 5.98 -0.14
N GLU A 93 14.11 5.76 1.16
CA GLU A 93 14.88 6.45 2.20
C GLU A 93 16.14 5.65 2.54
N ASP A 94 15.99 4.36 2.82
CA ASP A 94 17.09 3.51 3.33
C ASP A 94 17.78 2.65 2.24
N LYS A 95 17.39 2.83 0.98
CA LYS A 95 17.99 2.18 -0.21
C LYS A 95 17.98 0.64 -0.15
N ILE A 96 17.03 0.06 0.58
CA ILE A 96 16.80 -1.38 0.65
C ILE A 96 16.29 -1.90 -0.70
N SER A 97 16.80 -3.03 -1.16
CA SER A 97 16.43 -3.59 -2.48
C SER A 97 16.27 -5.10 -2.52
N SER A 98 16.54 -5.81 -1.41
CA SER A 98 16.40 -7.27 -1.31
C SER A 98 15.48 -7.69 -0.17
N GLU A 99 14.96 -8.91 -0.22
CA GLU A 99 14.11 -9.47 0.84
C GLU A 99 14.85 -9.55 2.18
N ASP A 100 16.07 -10.10 2.22
CA ASP A 100 16.87 -10.23 3.45
C ASP A 100 17.14 -8.88 4.11
N SER A 101 17.47 -7.86 3.30
CA SER A 101 17.71 -6.51 3.81
C SER A 101 16.41 -5.86 4.31
N PHE A 102 15.26 -6.16 3.70
CA PHE A 102 13.96 -5.70 4.19
C PHE A 102 13.52 -6.41 5.48
N ILE A 103 13.77 -7.70 5.62
CA ILE A 103 13.50 -8.44 6.87
C ILE A 103 14.34 -7.84 8.01
N THR A 104 15.63 -7.59 7.76
CA THR A 104 16.52 -6.92 8.72
C THR A 104 16.00 -5.51 9.04
N TRP A 105 15.55 -4.76 8.03
CA TRP A 105 14.98 -3.43 8.22
C TRP A 105 13.72 -3.44 9.09
N LEU A 106 12.83 -4.42 8.91
CA LEU A 106 11.63 -4.60 9.74
C LEU A 106 11.98 -4.93 11.18
N LEU A 107 13.00 -5.77 11.42
CA LEU A 107 13.46 -6.07 12.77
C LEU A 107 14.02 -4.83 13.45
N VAL A 108 14.93 -4.11 12.79
CA VAL A 108 15.63 -2.94 13.37
C VAL A 108 14.69 -1.75 13.59
N ASN A 109 13.82 -1.44 12.63
CA ASN A 109 13.00 -0.22 12.67
C ASN A 109 11.60 -0.44 13.26
N LYS A 110 11.10 -1.67 13.28
CA LYS A 110 9.72 -1.99 13.69
C LYS A 110 9.65 -3.06 14.78
N GLY A 111 10.76 -3.75 15.09
CA GLY A 111 10.77 -4.88 16.02
C GLY A 111 9.98 -6.09 15.51
N ILE A 112 9.80 -6.21 14.19
CA ILE A 112 9.00 -7.27 13.56
C ILE A 112 9.94 -8.38 13.05
N THR A 113 9.66 -9.62 13.44
CA THR A 113 10.38 -10.82 12.97
C THR A 113 9.48 -11.64 12.05
N ILE A 114 9.97 -11.97 10.84
CA ILE A 114 9.25 -12.75 9.81
C ILE A 114 10.17 -13.76 9.13
#